data_AF-A0A138A447-F1
#
_entry.id   AF-A0A138A447-F1
#
_cell.length_a   1.000
_cell.length_b   1.000
_cell.length_c   1.000
_cell.angle_alpha   90.00
_cell.angle_beta   90.00
_cell.angle_gamma   90.00
#
_symmetry.space_group_name_H-M   'P 1'
#
loop_
_entity.id
_entity.type
_entity.pdbx_description
1 polymer ?
#
loop_
_entity_poly.entity_id
_entity_poly.type
_entity_poly.pdbx_seq_one_letter_code
_entity_poly.pdbx_strand_id
1 'polypeptide(L)'
;METGHEDPATVSAEGLLAAAFGATAGVPGPADSAGGRVWLRAVALAGTGRFAAARVLTAGVTAGPFAAAARCLEGSMLRQSGAHRAAALPDGAALSLASSIDGQPGYGLSVALTVDATVGLAADALGTGRHALSARLLARADEHLRAAGAAGPQRSGAASSRDLPWWTVPRARLRREWVAAELAVYTGDAAAAAAAIDPLLSADPGPTAPRHHAKTLLIAGSAAMASDDPDRARELTTEAYGVATSEGLDPLRWAGAKMLVALSEVGHGEAFAREAAAVEADWIRHGAGLARL
;
A
#
# COMPACT_ATOMS: atom_id res chain seq x y z
N MET A 1 -29.18 27.31 18.75
CA MET A 1 -28.61 26.80 17.48
C MET A 1 -27.29 26.17 17.86
N GLU A 2 -27.36 24.89 18.23
CA GLU A 2 -26.23 24.13 18.79
C GLU A 2 -25.33 23.72 17.61
N THR A 3 -24.16 24.35 17.52
CA THR A 3 -23.12 23.95 16.57
C THR A 3 -22.56 22.62 17.04
N GLY A 4 -22.94 21.52 16.38
CA GLY A 4 -22.39 20.20 16.60
C GLY A 4 -20.90 20.18 16.28
N HIS A 5 -20.08 20.46 17.30
CA HIS A 5 -18.67 20.15 17.29
C HIS A 5 -18.58 18.69 17.71
N GLU A 6 -18.47 17.78 16.73
CA GLU A 6 -18.17 16.38 17.02
C GLU A 6 -16.85 16.31 17.79
N ASP A 7 -16.91 15.79 19.00
CA ASP A 7 -15.75 15.55 19.85
C ASP A 7 -14.77 14.63 19.10
N PRO A 8 -13.48 15.03 18.90
CA PRO A 8 -12.48 14.17 18.24
C PRO A 8 -12.27 12.81 18.94
N ALA A 9 -12.86 12.62 20.13
CA ALA A 9 -12.86 11.40 20.92
C ALA A 9 -13.75 10.24 20.38
N THR A 10 -14.66 10.43 19.41
CA THR A 10 -15.64 9.38 19.05
C THR A 10 -15.66 8.93 17.59
N VAL A 11 -14.53 8.95 16.89
CA VAL A 11 -14.47 8.28 15.57
C VAL A 11 -14.53 6.76 15.77
N SER A 12 -15.57 6.11 15.25
CA SER A 12 -15.73 4.65 15.31
C SER A 12 -14.61 3.92 14.57
N ALA A 13 -14.33 2.65 14.89
CA ALA A 13 -13.34 1.90 14.13
C ALA A 13 -13.76 1.69 12.67
N GLU A 14 -15.06 1.68 12.38
CA GLU A 14 -15.59 1.62 11.01
C GLU A 14 -15.22 2.88 10.23
N GLY A 15 -15.40 4.07 10.84
CA GLY A 15 -14.99 5.34 10.25
C GLY A 15 -13.46 5.41 10.04
N LEU A 16 -12.69 4.94 11.02
CA LEU A 16 -11.22 4.86 10.89
C LEU A 16 -10.77 3.86 9.82
N LEU A 17 -11.46 2.73 9.70
CA LEU A 17 -11.18 1.73 8.68
C LEU A 17 -11.48 2.26 7.29
N ALA A 18 -12.62 2.94 7.13
CA ALA A 18 -13.00 3.60 5.88
C ALA A 18 -11.99 4.68 5.49
N ALA A 19 -11.54 5.52 6.42
CA ALA A 19 -10.51 6.53 6.15
C ALA A 19 -9.15 5.91 5.77
N ALA A 20 -8.80 4.75 6.34
CA ALA A 20 -7.52 4.08 6.09
C ALA A 20 -7.48 3.27 4.79
N PHE A 21 -8.62 2.65 4.42
CA PHE A 21 -8.68 1.60 3.41
C PHE A 21 -9.83 1.74 2.40
N GLY A 22 -10.84 2.58 2.68
CA GLY A 22 -12.03 2.73 1.85
C GLY A 22 -13.29 2.11 2.44
N ALA A 23 -14.45 2.51 1.91
CA ALA A 23 -15.77 2.08 2.40
C ALA A 23 -16.03 0.57 2.25
N THR A 24 -15.35 -0.09 1.31
CA THR A 24 -15.45 -1.54 1.04
C THR A 24 -14.40 -2.37 1.77
N ALA A 25 -13.66 -1.78 2.71
CA ALA A 25 -12.62 -2.47 3.46
C ALA A 25 -13.12 -3.67 4.27
N GLY A 26 -14.42 -3.73 4.59
CA GLY A 26 -15.06 -4.78 5.38
C GLY A 26 -15.25 -4.34 6.84
N VAL A 27 -15.32 -5.30 7.75
CA VAL A 27 -15.52 -5.03 9.19
C VAL A 27 -14.19 -4.81 9.93
N PRO A 28 -14.12 -3.93 10.95
CA PRO A 28 -12.87 -3.64 11.67
C PRO A 28 -12.31 -4.81 12.47
N GLY A 29 -13.18 -5.57 13.17
CA GLY A 29 -12.77 -6.73 13.96
C GLY A 29 -11.61 -6.43 14.92
N PRO A 30 -10.46 -7.13 14.81
CA PRO A 30 -9.28 -6.87 15.66
C PRO A 30 -8.78 -5.42 15.63
N ALA A 31 -9.04 -4.67 14.55
CA ALA A 31 -8.66 -3.27 14.44
C ALA A 31 -9.47 -2.33 15.35
N ASP A 32 -10.55 -2.82 15.95
CA ASP A 32 -11.32 -2.14 17.00
C ASP A 32 -10.62 -2.15 18.38
N SER A 33 -9.36 -2.59 18.45
CA SER A 33 -8.50 -2.45 19.63
C SER A 33 -7.84 -1.07 19.72
N ALA A 34 -7.32 -0.69 20.89
CA ALA A 34 -6.61 0.59 21.07
C ALA A 34 -5.44 0.75 20.08
N GLY A 35 -4.58 -0.27 19.96
CA GLY A 35 -3.49 -0.27 18.98
C GLY A 35 -3.97 -0.29 17.53
N GLY A 36 -5.06 -1.01 17.25
CA GLY A 36 -5.69 -1.05 15.93
C GLY A 36 -6.21 0.31 15.47
N ARG A 37 -6.94 1.03 16.33
CA ARG A 37 -7.46 2.38 16.03
C ARG A 37 -6.33 3.39 15.78
N VAL A 38 -5.26 3.35 16.58
CA VAL A 38 -4.08 4.21 16.38
C VAL A 38 -3.41 3.91 15.04
N TRP A 39 -3.25 2.62 14.70
CA TRP A 39 -2.72 2.20 13.42
C TRP A 39 -3.60 2.68 12.25
N LEU A 40 -4.92 2.53 12.32
CA LEU A 40 -5.84 3.01 11.27
C LEU A 40 -5.72 4.52 11.05
N ARG A 41 -5.66 5.32 12.13
CA ARG A 41 -5.40 6.77 12.05
C ARG A 41 -4.07 7.07 11.36
N ALA A 42 -3.02 6.34 11.70
CA ALA A 42 -1.71 6.49 11.08
C ALA A 42 -1.74 6.16 9.59
N VAL A 43 -2.45 5.09 9.19
CA VAL A 43 -2.61 4.68 7.79
C VAL A 43 -3.34 5.76 6.99
N ALA A 44 -4.41 6.35 7.53
CA ALA A 44 -5.15 7.43 6.90
C ALA A 44 -4.27 8.69 6.71
N LEU A 45 -3.56 9.10 7.76
CA LEU A 45 -2.63 10.24 7.70
C LEU A 45 -1.48 10.02 6.71
N ALA A 46 -0.91 8.81 6.68
CA ALA A 46 0.12 8.48 5.69
C ALA A 46 -0.44 8.51 4.26
N GLY A 47 -1.70 8.10 4.05
CA GLY A 47 -2.36 8.18 2.75
C GLY A 47 -2.40 9.60 2.18
N THR A 48 -2.58 10.60 3.03
CA THR A 48 -2.65 12.03 2.68
C THR A 48 -1.30 12.75 2.85
N GLY A 49 -0.20 12.01 2.88
CA GLY A 49 1.15 12.57 2.96
C GLY A 49 1.56 13.16 4.33
N ARG A 50 0.74 13.02 5.38
CA ARG A 50 1.02 13.52 6.74
C ARG A 50 2.00 12.61 7.51
N PHE A 51 3.19 12.40 6.95
CA PHE A 51 4.16 11.40 7.42
C PHE A 51 4.71 11.67 8.82
N ALA A 52 4.93 12.92 9.20
CA ALA A 52 5.33 13.27 10.57
C ALA A 52 4.28 12.83 11.60
N ALA A 53 3.00 13.14 11.36
CA ALA A 53 1.91 12.76 12.24
C ALA A 53 1.72 11.24 12.28
N ALA A 54 1.74 10.59 11.11
CA ALA A 54 1.65 9.13 11.03
C ALA A 54 2.79 8.44 11.80
N ARG A 55 4.03 8.96 11.70
CA ARG A 55 5.21 8.42 12.41
C ARG A 55 5.09 8.54 13.93
N VAL A 56 4.54 9.65 14.44
CA VAL A 56 4.27 9.81 15.88
C VAL A 56 3.29 8.76 16.35
N LEU A 57 2.21 8.50 15.59
CA LEU A 57 1.22 7.48 15.94
C LEU A 57 1.81 6.06 15.87
N THR A 58 2.55 5.71 14.81
CA THR A 58 3.15 4.37 14.70
C THR A 58 4.19 4.10 15.79
N ALA A 59 4.96 5.10 16.20
CA ALA A 59 5.90 4.97 17.31
C ALA A 59 5.23 4.60 18.64
N GLY A 60 3.97 4.99 18.83
CA GLY A 60 3.17 4.65 20.01
C GLY A 60 2.60 3.22 20.01
N VAL A 61 2.65 2.48 18.90
CA VAL A 61 2.11 1.11 18.79
C VAL A 61 3.24 0.10 18.98
N THR A 62 3.52 -0.25 20.23
CA THR A 62 4.70 -1.07 20.59
C THR A 62 4.40 -2.53 20.91
N ALA A 63 3.12 -2.90 21.06
CA ALA A 63 2.70 -4.24 21.46
C ALA A 63 1.46 -4.72 20.70
N GLY A 64 1.23 -6.04 20.79
CA GLY A 64 0.11 -6.70 20.12
C GLY A 64 0.27 -6.80 18.60
N PRO A 65 -0.74 -7.32 17.89
CA PRO A 65 -0.63 -7.60 16.45
C PRO A 65 -0.39 -6.35 15.61
N PHE A 66 -0.87 -5.19 16.06
CA PHE A 66 -0.71 -3.93 15.33
C PHE A 66 0.68 -3.31 15.46
N ALA A 67 1.55 -3.81 16.33
CA ALA A 67 2.96 -3.42 16.34
C ALA A 67 3.65 -3.80 15.02
N ALA A 68 3.39 -5.02 14.49
CA ALA A 68 3.88 -5.42 13.18
C ALA A 68 3.30 -4.53 12.06
N ALA A 69 2.00 -4.23 12.13
CA ALA A 69 1.33 -3.36 11.15
C ALA A 69 1.88 -1.93 11.14
N ALA A 70 2.19 -1.37 12.31
CA ALA A 70 2.81 -0.06 12.46
C ALA A 70 4.23 -0.03 11.87
N ARG A 71 5.01 -1.10 12.02
CA ARG A 71 6.33 -1.25 11.40
C ARG A 71 6.25 -1.37 9.87
N CYS A 72 5.31 -2.15 9.33
CA CYS A 72 5.05 -2.17 7.88
C CYS A 72 4.69 -0.77 7.33
N LEU A 73 3.92 0.01 8.09
CA LEU A 73 3.57 1.39 7.69
C LEU A 73 4.80 2.30 7.69
N GLU A 74 5.67 2.18 8.70
CA GLU A 74 6.95 2.89 8.76
C GLU A 74 7.82 2.58 7.52
N GLY A 75 7.97 1.29 7.18
CA GLY A 75 8.66 0.84 5.96
C GLY A 75 8.03 1.43 4.69
N SER A 76 6.71 1.40 4.58
CA SER A 76 5.98 1.97 3.43
C SER A 76 6.18 3.47 3.27
N MET A 77 6.26 4.25 4.36
CA MET A 77 6.53 5.69 4.28
C MET A 77 7.96 5.98 3.82
N LEU A 78 8.93 5.23 4.37
CA LEU A 78 10.34 5.36 3.97
C LEU A 78 10.54 5.02 2.49
N ARG A 79 9.94 3.93 2.01
CA ARG A 79 10.03 3.51 0.60
C ARG A 79 9.34 4.45 -0.37
N GLN A 80 8.18 4.99 -0.02
CA GLN A 80 7.56 6.03 -0.84
C GLN A 80 8.43 7.28 -0.95
N SER A 81 9.28 7.53 0.06
CA SER A 81 10.28 8.60 0.04
C SER A 81 11.58 8.22 -0.68
N GLY A 82 11.66 7.03 -1.30
CA GLY A 82 12.87 6.50 -1.95
C GLY A 82 13.91 5.87 -1.02
N ALA A 83 13.68 5.83 0.30
CA ALA A 83 14.65 5.37 1.29
C ALA A 83 14.62 3.84 1.51
N HIS A 84 14.71 3.05 0.44
CA HIS A 84 14.56 1.58 0.46
C HIS A 84 15.48 0.84 1.44
N ARG A 85 16.75 1.26 1.56
CA ARG A 85 17.67 0.64 2.52
C ARG A 85 17.21 0.81 3.97
N ALA A 86 16.67 1.99 4.31
CA ALA A 86 16.15 2.27 5.63
C ALA A 86 14.82 1.53 5.88
N ALA A 87 13.96 1.45 4.85
CA ALA A 87 12.66 0.77 4.90
C ALA A 87 12.77 -0.75 5.19
N ALA A 88 13.86 -1.40 4.79
CA ALA A 88 14.08 -2.82 5.07
C ALA A 88 14.18 -3.15 6.57
N LEU A 89 14.62 -2.19 7.41
CA LEU A 89 14.76 -2.38 8.86
C LEU A 89 13.40 -2.57 9.57
N PRO A 90 12.44 -1.63 9.47
CA PRO A 90 11.14 -1.82 10.08
C PRO A 90 10.37 -3.00 9.45
N ASP A 91 10.52 -3.30 8.16
CA ASP A 91 9.87 -4.49 7.57
C ASP A 91 10.44 -5.81 8.11
N GLY A 92 11.75 -5.88 8.36
CA GLY A 92 12.36 -7.02 9.05
C GLY A 92 11.85 -7.19 10.48
N ALA A 93 11.73 -6.08 11.22
CA ALA A 93 11.13 -6.09 12.56
C ALA A 93 9.64 -6.49 12.52
N ALA A 94 8.89 -6.02 11.52
CA ALA A 94 7.49 -6.38 11.31
C ALA A 94 7.34 -7.88 11.05
N LEU A 95 8.21 -8.48 10.23
CA LEU A 95 8.19 -9.92 9.94
C LEU A 95 8.46 -10.76 11.19
N SER A 96 9.43 -10.35 12.01
CA SER A 96 9.73 -11.00 13.29
C SER A 96 8.53 -10.95 14.24
N LEU A 97 7.88 -9.78 14.35
CA LEU A 97 6.69 -9.59 15.18
C LEU A 97 5.51 -10.42 14.65
N ALA A 98 5.24 -10.36 13.34
CA ALA A 98 4.13 -11.04 12.71
C ALA A 98 4.19 -12.57 12.90
N SER A 99 5.39 -13.13 12.84
CA SER A 99 5.62 -14.57 13.05
C SER A 99 5.31 -15.04 14.48
N SER A 100 5.24 -14.12 15.45
CA SER A 100 4.86 -14.40 16.84
C SER A 100 3.39 -14.12 17.17
N ILE A 101 2.61 -13.64 16.21
CA ILE A 101 1.19 -13.33 16.43
C ILE A 101 0.36 -14.61 16.42
N ASP A 102 -0.32 -14.87 17.52
CA ASP A 102 -1.36 -15.90 17.60
C ASP A 102 -2.47 -15.59 16.58
N GLY A 103 -2.86 -16.63 15.82
CA GLY A 103 -3.86 -16.51 14.77
C GLY A 103 -5.16 -15.91 15.29
N GLN A 104 -5.67 -14.90 14.58
CA GLN A 104 -6.99 -14.30 14.83
C GLN A 104 -8.02 -15.01 13.93
N PRO A 105 -8.86 -15.92 14.47
CA PRO A 105 -9.78 -16.70 13.66
C PRO A 105 -10.74 -15.80 12.87
N GLY A 106 -10.96 -16.11 11.60
CA GLY A 106 -11.88 -15.35 10.73
C GLY A 106 -11.31 -14.05 10.14
N TYR A 107 -10.08 -13.63 10.48
CA TYR A 107 -9.47 -12.41 9.94
C TYR A 107 -8.16 -12.64 9.18
N GLY A 108 -7.49 -13.77 9.36
CA GLY A 108 -6.23 -14.05 8.68
C GLY A 108 -5.13 -13.02 8.97
N LEU A 109 -5.21 -12.31 10.10
CA LEU A 109 -4.38 -11.13 10.37
C LEU A 109 -2.89 -11.46 10.43
N SER A 110 -2.51 -12.55 11.10
CA SER A 110 -1.11 -13.01 11.16
C SER A 110 -0.54 -13.27 9.76
N VAL A 111 -1.33 -13.89 8.87
CA VAL A 111 -0.95 -14.15 7.47
C VAL A 111 -0.81 -12.84 6.71
N ALA A 112 -1.79 -11.94 6.81
CA ALA A 112 -1.78 -10.64 6.14
C ALA A 112 -0.54 -9.83 6.52
N LEU A 113 -0.21 -9.76 7.81
CA LEU A 113 0.94 -9.00 8.31
C LEU A 113 2.28 -9.64 7.94
N THR A 114 2.38 -10.97 7.97
CA THR A 114 3.57 -11.71 7.53
C THR A 114 3.82 -11.48 6.03
N VAL A 115 2.77 -11.53 5.21
CA VAL A 115 2.83 -11.26 3.78
C VAL A 115 3.19 -9.80 3.52
N ASP A 116 2.54 -8.85 4.18
CA ASP A 116 2.84 -7.42 4.04
C ASP A 116 4.31 -7.12 4.36
N ALA A 117 4.86 -7.67 5.44
CA ALA A 117 6.26 -7.48 5.82
C ALA A 117 7.22 -8.12 4.81
N THR A 118 6.90 -9.32 4.32
CA THR A 118 7.72 -10.03 3.33
C THR A 118 7.71 -9.32 1.97
N VAL A 119 6.55 -8.87 1.51
CA VAL A 119 6.37 -8.04 0.31
C VAL A 119 7.05 -6.68 0.49
N GLY A 120 7.01 -6.15 1.71
CA GLY A 120 7.81 -5.03 2.19
C GLY A 120 9.29 -5.20 1.81
N LEU A 121 9.93 -6.22 2.39
CA LEU A 121 11.32 -6.57 2.10
C LEU A 121 11.58 -6.81 0.61
N ALA A 122 10.62 -7.41 -0.11
CA ALA A 122 10.75 -7.65 -1.55
C ALA A 122 10.87 -6.34 -2.34
N ALA A 123 9.99 -5.37 -2.08
CA ALA A 123 10.05 -4.09 -2.79
C ALA A 123 11.25 -3.22 -2.36
N ASP A 124 11.79 -3.39 -1.15
CA ASP A 124 13.07 -2.73 -0.78
C ASP A 124 14.28 -3.40 -1.42
N ALA A 125 14.25 -4.72 -1.61
CA ALA A 125 15.24 -5.41 -2.42
C ALA A 125 15.15 -4.94 -3.88
N LEU A 126 13.94 -4.80 -4.43
CA LEU A 126 13.68 -4.27 -5.77
C LEU A 126 14.23 -2.84 -5.93
N GLY A 127 13.84 -1.91 -5.07
CA GLY A 127 14.30 -0.52 -5.12
C GLY A 127 15.79 -0.30 -4.82
N THR A 128 16.51 -1.37 -4.45
CA THR A 128 17.98 -1.37 -4.33
C THR A 128 18.69 -2.17 -5.43
N GLY A 129 17.96 -2.56 -6.50
CA GLY A 129 18.49 -3.32 -7.64
C GLY A 129 18.73 -4.80 -7.37
N ARG A 130 18.31 -5.33 -6.22
CA ARG A 130 18.51 -6.74 -5.83
C ARG A 130 17.35 -7.61 -6.33
N HIS A 131 17.16 -7.64 -7.65
CA HIS A 131 15.99 -8.27 -8.29
C HIS A 131 15.82 -9.76 -7.93
N ALA A 132 16.91 -10.54 -7.94
CA ALA A 132 16.86 -11.96 -7.55
C ALA A 132 16.43 -12.17 -6.09
N LEU A 133 16.80 -11.25 -5.18
CA LEU A 133 16.34 -11.30 -3.79
C LEU A 133 14.85 -10.93 -3.70
N SER A 134 14.41 -9.91 -4.44
CA SER A 134 12.99 -9.54 -4.54
C SER A 134 12.14 -10.74 -4.99
N ALA A 135 12.55 -11.41 -6.08
CA ALA A 135 11.86 -12.60 -6.59
C ALA A 135 11.74 -13.73 -5.54
N ARG A 136 12.82 -14.03 -4.80
CA ARG A 136 12.79 -15.03 -3.72
C ARG A 136 11.85 -14.64 -2.59
N LEU A 137 11.82 -13.36 -2.22
CA LEU A 137 10.92 -12.85 -1.17
C LEU A 137 9.45 -12.89 -1.62
N LEU A 138 9.15 -12.61 -2.89
CA LEU A 138 7.80 -12.80 -3.44
C LEU A 138 7.38 -14.28 -3.41
N ALA A 139 8.26 -15.20 -3.80
CA ALA A 139 7.99 -16.63 -3.68
C ALA A 139 7.71 -17.05 -2.22
N ARG A 140 8.45 -16.48 -1.27
CA ARG A 140 8.22 -16.70 0.17
C ARG A 140 6.87 -16.13 0.63
N ALA A 141 6.47 -14.95 0.15
CA ALA A 141 5.15 -14.41 0.41
C ALA A 141 4.04 -15.36 -0.11
N ASP A 142 4.24 -15.97 -1.28
CA ASP A 142 3.30 -16.95 -1.81
C ASP A 142 3.24 -18.22 -0.95
N GLU A 143 4.35 -18.68 -0.37
CA GLU A 143 4.36 -19.79 0.59
C GLU A 143 3.49 -19.48 1.81
N HIS A 144 3.59 -18.28 2.37
CA HIS A 144 2.75 -17.85 3.49
C HIS A 144 1.26 -17.84 3.11
N LEU A 145 0.92 -17.36 1.90
CA LEU A 145 -0.45 -17.36 1.38
C LEU A 145 -1.00 -18.77 1.14
N ARG A 146 -0.17 -19.72 0.66
CA ARG A 146 -0.56 -21.12 0.42
C ARG A 146 -0.73 -21.89 1.72
N ALA A 147 0.20 -21.74 2.68
CA ALA A 147 0.12 -22.40 3.98
C ALA A 147 -1.17 -22.06 4.72
N ALA A 148 -1.61 -20.79 4.64
CA ALA A 148 -2.88 -20.35 5.18
C ALA A 148 -4.10 -21.01 4.52
N GLY A 149 -4.09 -21.17 3.19
CA GLY A 149 -5.17 -21.81 2.45
C GLY A 149 -5.26 -23.33 2.67
N ALA A 150 -4.11 -23.99 2.81
CA ALA A 150 -4.02 -25.43 3.07
C ALA A 150 -4.45 -25.82 4.50
N ALA A 151 -4.41 -24.88 5.45
CA ALA A 151 -4.81 -25.14 6.83
C ALA A 151 -6.31 -25.45 7.01
N GLY A 152 -7.16 -25.13 6.01
CA GLY A 152 -8.54 -25.60 5.85
C GLY A 152 -9.54 -25.27 6.99
N PRO A 153 -10.86 -25.24 6.73
CA PRO A 153 -11.88 -24.95 7.74
C PRO A 153 -12.05 -26.05 8.81
N GLN A 154 -11.31 -27.16 8.77
CA GLN A 154 -11.49 -28.29 9.69
C GLN A 154 -11.04 -28.03 11.15
N ARG A 155 -10.28 -26.97 11.46
CA ARG A 155 -9.82 -26.68 12.84
C ARG A 155 -10.35 -25.39 13.46
N SER A 156 -11.05 -24.58 12.67
CA SER A 156 -11.66 -23.33 13.08
C SER A 156 -12.77 -23.07 12.07
N GLY A 157 -13.98 -22.69 12.50
CA GLY A 157 -15.08 -22.29 11.61
C GLY A 157 -14.77 -21.04 10.78
N ALA A 158 -13.68 -21.09 10.01
CA ALA A 158 -13.05 -20.01 9.31
C ALA A 158 -13.71 -19.86 7.94
N ALA A 159 -14.08 -18.63 7.67
CA ALA A 159 -14.65 -18.18 6.44
C ALA A 159 -13.67 -18.45 5.26
N SER A 160 -14.20 -18.68 4.06
CA SER A 160 -13.36 -18.86 2.86
C SER A 160 -12.51 -17.60 2.62
N SER A 161 -11.44 -17.65 1.82
CA SER A 161 -10.64 -16.44 1.54
C SER A 161 -11.45 -15.28 0.93
N ARG A 162 -12.65 -15.57 0.38
CA ARG A 162 -13.61 -14.60 -0.14
C ARG A 162 -14.42 -13.87 0.93
N ASP A 163 -14.41 -14.39 2.16
CA ASP A 163 -15.19 -13.88 3.28
C ASP A 163 -14.33 -13.08 4.28
N LEU A 164 -13.01 -13.01 4.05
CA LEU A 164 -12.11 -12.21 4.87
C LEU A 164 -12.28 -10.71 4.56
N PRO A 165 -12.28 -9.82 5.58
CA PRO A 165 -12.30 -8.38 5.34
C PRO A 165 -11.17 -7.96 4.42
N TRP A 166 -11.48 -7.13 3.43
CA TRP A 166 -10.54 -6.80 2.35
C TRP A 166 -9.22 -6.21 2.87
N TRP A 167 -9.24 -5.42 3.95
CA TRP A 167 -8.04 -4.82 4.56
C TRP A 167 -7.01 -5.82 5.10
N THR A 168 -7.32 -7.12 5.12
CA THR A 168 -6.47 -8.22 5.63
C THR A 168 -5.69 -8.91 4.49
N VAL A 169 -5.90 -10.22 4.30
CA VAL A 169 -5.23 -11.06 3.31
C VAL A 169 -5.51 -10.61 1.86
N PRO A 170 -6.74 -10.21 1.46
CA PRO A 170 -6.98 -9.74 0.10
C PRO A 170 -6.10 -8.53 -0.28
N ARG A 171 -6.01 -7.52 0.59
CA ARG A 171 -5.09 -6.39 0.40
C ARG A 171 -3.61 -6.82 0.34
N ALA A 172 -3.20 -7.76 1.19
CA ALA A 172 -1.83 -8.27 1.17
C ALA A 172 -1.49 -8.98 -0.15
N ARG A 173 -2.44 -9.72 -0.74
CA ARG A 173 -2.30 -10.32 -2.09
C ARG A 173 -2.15 -9.24 -3.16
N LEU A 174 -2.98 -8.21 -3.15
CA LEU A 174 -2.88 -7.10 -4.11
C LEU A 174 -1.50 -6.41 -4.03
N ARG A 175 -1.00 -6.16 -2.81
CA ARG A 175 0.34 -5.59 -2.61
C ARG A 175 1.45 -6.48 -3.14
N ARG A 176 1.32 -7.81 -3.00
CA ARG A 176 2.24 -8.78 -3.62
C ARG A 176 2.24 -8.62 -5.15
N GLU A 177 1.06 -8.53 -5.76
CA GLU A 177 0.96 -8.38 -7.22
C GLU A 177 1.55 -7.06 -7.71
N TRP A 178 1.40 -5.97 -6.95
CA TRP A 178 2.06 -4.71 -7.30
C TRP A 178 3.58 -4.87 -7.41
N VAL A 179 4.22 -5.50 -6.42
CA VAL A 179 5.67 -5.68 -6.41
C VAL A 179 6.13 -6.68 -7.48
N ALA A 180 5.31 -7.67 -7.81
CA ALA A 180 5.61 -8.59 -8.91
C ALA A 180 5.57 -7.89 -10.28
N ALA A 181 4.58 -7.02 -10.51
CA ALA A 181 4.51 -6.20 -11.71
C ALA A 181 5.66 -5.19 -11.79
N GLU A 182 5.98 -4.50 -10.69
CA GLU A 182 7.15 -3.63 -10.63
C GLU A 182 8.43 -4.43 -10.92
N LEU A 183 8.60 -5.63 -10.36
CA LEU A 183 9.76 -6.47 -10.66
C LEU A 183 9.91 -6.74 -12.16
N ALA A 184 8.83 -7.10 -12.86
CA ALA A 184 8.85 -7.30 -14.31
C ALA A 184 9.29 -6.03 -15.07
N VAL A 185 8.75 -4.87 -14.68
CA VAL A 185 9.12 -3.56 -15.23
C VAL A 185 10.61 -3.27 -15.03
N TYR A 186 11.12 -3.39 -13.80
CA TYR A 186 12.52 -3.09 -13.46
C TYR A 186 13.52 -4.09 -14.05
N THR A 187 13.09 -5.32 -14.38
CA THR A 187 13.94 -6.30 -15.08
C THR A 187 13.86 -6.19 -16.60
N GLY A 188 13.00 -5.33 -17.15
CA GLY A 188 12.79 -5.20 -18.59
C GLY A 188 12.06 -6.38 -19.22
N ASP A 189 11.30 -7.15 -18.44
CA ASP A 189 10.49 -8.27 -18.95
C ASP A 189 9.13 -7.73 -19.42
N ALA A 190 9.10 -7.23 -20.66
CA ALA A 190 7.91 -6.64 -21.26
C ALA A 190 6.72 -7.61 -21.32
N ALA A 191 6.98 -8.90 -21.54
CA ALA A 191 5.93 -9.92 -21.61
C ALA A 191 5.30 -10.16 -20.23
N ALA A 192 6.11 -10.26 -19.17
CA ALA A 192 5.61 -10.38 -17.81
C ALA A 192 4.91 -9.09 -17.34
N ALA A 193 5.40 -7.92 -17.75
CA ALA A 193 4.75 -6.65 -17.47
C ALA A 193 3.34 -6.59 -18.09
N ALA A 194 3.21 -6.93 -19.38
CA ALA A 194 1.92 -7.01 -20.06
C ALA A 194 0.96 -8.01 -19.37
N ALA A 195 1.46 -9.21 -19.04
CA ALA A 195 0.66 -10.24 -18.40
C ALA A 195 0.19 -9.88 -16.98
N ALA A 196 0.81 -8.90 -16.33
CA ALA A 196 0.42 -8.45 -15.00
C ALA A 196 -0.76 -7.46 -15.00
N ILE A 197 -1.06 -6.80 -16.13
CA ILE A 197 -2.07 -5.72 -16.21
C ILE A 197 -3.47 -6.24 -15.88
N ASP A 198 -3.97 -7.23 -16.63
CA ASP A 198 -5.35 -7.73 -16.45
C ASP A 198 -5.60 -8.32 -15.05
N PRO A 199 -4.69 -9.13 -14.46
CA PRO A 199 -4.84 -9.59 -13.09
C PRO A 199 -4.86 -8.45 -12.06
N LEU A 200 -4.05 -7.41 -12.23
CA LEU A 200 -4.04 -6.25 -11.35
C LEU A 200 -5.37 -5.50 -11.38
N LEU A 201 -5.88 -5.22 -12.58
CA LEU A 201 -7.16 -4.52 -12.75
C LEU A 201 -8.33 -5.37 -12.25
N SER A 202 -8.26 -6.69 -12.41
CA SER A 202 -9.27 -7.61 -11.87
C SER A 202 -9.26 -7.68 -10.35
N ALA A 203 -8.11 -7.45 -9.71
CA ALA A 203 -7.94 -7.45 -8.26
C ALA A 203 -8.14 -6.05 -7.62
N ASP A 204 -8.39 -5.03 -8.44
CA ASP A 204 -8.60 -3.66 -8.00
C ASP A 204 -9.86 -3.55 -7.13
N PRO A 205 -9.77 -3.00 -5.90
CA PRO A 205 -10.96 -2.76 -5.07
C PRO A 205 -11.87 -1.63 -5.58
N GLY A 206 -11.44 -0.89 -6.61
CA GLY A 206 -12.21 0.17 -7.25
C GLY A 206 -12.29 1.47 -6.44
N PRO A 207 -13.06 2.46 -6.92
CA PRO A 207 -13.04 3.83 -6.40
C PRO A 207 -13.48 3.95 -4.93
N THR A 208 -14.18 2.96 -4.40
CA THR A 208 -14.55 2.90 -2.97
C THR A 208 -13.37 2.66 -2.03
N ALA A 209 -12.21 2.24 -2.55
CA ALA A 209 -10.94 2.11 -1.86
C ALA A 209 -9.86 2.94 -2.55
N PRO A 210 -10.01 4.28 -2.55
CA PRO A 210 -9.38 5.18 -3.51
C PRO A 210 -7.86 5.08 -3.55
N ARG A 211 -7.21 4.93 -2.38
CA ARG A 211 -5.75 4.81 -2.33
C ARG A 211 -5.23 3.57 -3.04
N HIS A 212 -5.87 2.43 -2.85
CA HIS A 212 -5.40 1.20 -3.47
C HIS A 212 -5.82 1.13 -4.93
N HIS A 213 -6.97 1.68 -5.28
CA HIS A 213 -7.38 1.87 -6.67
C HIS A 213 -6.37 2.73 -7.46
N ALA A 214 -6.09 3.95 -6.98
CA ALA A 214 -5.09 4.82 -7.61
C ALA A 214 -3.70 4.15 -7.69
N LYS A 215 -3.26 3.45 -6.63
CA LYS A 215 -1.99 2.73 -6.66
C LYS A 215 -2.00 1.57 -7.67
N THR A 216 -3.08 0.79 -7.76
CA THR A 216 -3.22 -0.28 -8.76
C THR A 216 -3.14 0.28 -10.17
N LEU A 217 -3.87 1.35 -10.47
CA LEU A 217 -3.85 2.01 -11.77
C LEU A 217 -2.47 2.55 -12.13
N LEU A 218 -1.74 3.16 -11.19
CA LEU A 218 -0.35 3.61 -11.44
C LEU A 218 0.58 2.44 -11.76
N ILE A 219 0.45 1.32 -11.06
CA ILE A 219 1.29 0.14 -11.31
C ILE A 219 0.94 -0.47 -12.68
N ALA A 220 -0.34 -0.64 -12.98
CA ALA A 220 -0.79 -1.13 -14.29
C ALA A 220 -0.36 -0.18 -15.42
N GLY A 221 -0.43 1.14 -15.20
CA GLY A 221 0.08 2.14 -16.15
C GLY A 221 1.59 2.01 -16.38
N SER A 222 2.38 1.78 -15.32
CA SER A 222 3.82 1.55 -15.45
C SER A 222 4.15 0.25 -16.19
N ALA A 223 3.34 -0.79 -16.00
CA ALA A 223 3.47 -2.04 -16.74
C ALA A 223 3.13 -1.86 -18.22
N ALA A 224 2.07 -1.11 -18.55
CA ALA A 224 1.71 -0.76 -19.92
C ALA A 224 2.82 0.04 -20.63
N MET A 225 3.47 0.98 -19.92
CA MET A 225 4.65 1.68 -20.45
C MET A 225 5.79 0.71 -20.79
N ALA A 226 6.07 -0.24 -19.92
CA ALA A 226 7.14 -1.22 -20.10
C ALA A 226 6.83 -2.27 -21.18
N SER A 227 5.56 -2.42 -21.55
CA SER A 227 5.09 -3.34 -22.59
C SER A 227 4.74 -2.66 -23.92
N ASP A 228 5.21 -1.43 -24.14
CA ASP A 228 5.00 -0.67 -25.39
C ASP A 228 3.53 -0.35 -25.71
N ASP A 229 2.72 -0.08 -24.68
CA ASP A 229 1.32 0.39 -24.81
C ASP A 229 1.15 1.78 -24.16
N PRO A 230 1.63 2.85 -24.82
CA PRO A 230 1.62 4.21 -24.27
C PRO A 230 0.22 4.81 -24.12
N ASP A 231 -0.74 4.38 -24.94
CA ASP A 231 -2.13 4.86 -24.85
C ASP A 231 -2.80 4.31 -23.59
N ARG A 232 -2.67 3.01 -23.34
CA ARG A 232 -3.19 2.40 -22.10
C ARG A 232 -2.47 2.94 -20.87
N ALA A 233 -1.15 3.16 -20.96
CA ALA A 233 -0.40 3.78 -19.89
C ALA A 233 -0.93 5.19 -19.55
N ARG A 234 -1.23 6.01 -20.56
CA ARG A 234 -1.78 7.36 -20.37
C ARG A 234 -3.16 7.33 -19.74
N GLU A 235 -4.04 6.47 -20.23
CA GLU A 235 -5.40 6.31 -19.68
C GLU A 235 -5.35 5.97 -18.18
N LEU A 236 -4.65 4.89 -17.83
CA LEU A 236 -4.55 4.41 -16.45
C LEU A 236 -3.88 5.45 -15.52
N THR A 237 -2.80 6.09 -15.97
CA THR A 237 -2.09 7.08 -15.17
C THR A 237 -2.93 8.35 -14.97
N THR A 238 -3.70 8.76 -15.98
CA THR A 238 -4.60 9.93 -15.90
C THR A 238 -5.72 9.67 -14.90
N GLU A 239 -6.36 8.51 -14.96
CA GLU A 239 -7.39 8.11 -13.99
C GLU A 239 -6.83 8.06 -12.56
N ALA A 240 -5.67 7.42 -12.39
CA ALA A 240 -5.01 7.33 -11.08
C ALA A 240 -4.66 8.70 -10.49
N TYR A 241 -4.14 9.60 -11.33
CA TYR A 241 -3.84 10.98 -10.95
C TYR A 241 -5.11 11.75 -10.56
N GLY A 242 -6.21 11.55 -11.30
CA GLY A 242 -7.51 12.13 -11.00
C GLY A 242 -8.03 11.69 -9.63
N VAL A 243 -8.05 10.38 -9.36
CA VAL A 243 -8.47 9.81 -8.06
C VAL A 243 -7.57 10.32 -6.93
N ALA A 244 -6.25 10.31 -7.12
CA ALA A 244 -5.33 10.79 -6.09
C ALA A 244 -5.52 12.29 -5.79
N THR A 245 -5.87 13.08 -6.80
CA THR A 245 -6.13 14.51 -6.65
C THR A 245 -7.44 14.77 -5.92
N SER A 246 -8.54 14.11 -6.30
CA SER A 246 -9.85 14.31 -5.65
C SER A 246 -9.85 13.88 -4.19
N GLU A 247 -9.05 12.87 -3.86
CA GLU A 247 -8.99 12.27 -2.52
C GLU A 247 -7.87 12.85 -1.64
N GLY A 248 -7.10 13.82 -2.14
CA GLY A 248 -6.00 14.45 -1.39
C GLY A 248 -4.87 13.47 -1.02
N LEU A 249 -4.59 12.51 -1.89
CA LEU A 249 -3.58 11.46 -1.71
C LEU A 249 -2.22 11.94 -2.23
N ASP A 250 -1.62 12.92 -1.55
CA ASP A 250 -0.40 13.61 -1.99
C ASP A 250 0.72 12.68 -2.52
N PRO A 251 1.08 11.56 -1.86
CA PRO A 251 2.13 10.66 -2.38
C PRO A 251 1.80 10.06 -3.74
N LEU A 252 0.53 9.69 -3.97
CA LEU A 252 0.09 9.11 -5.24
C LEU A 252 -0.17 10.18 -6.31
N ARG A 253 -0.60 11.37 -5.91
CA ARG A 253 -0.73 12.53 -6.81
C ARG A 253 0.64 12.92 -7.36
N TRP A 254 1.67 12.97 -6.50
CA TRP A 254 3.05 13.20 -6.92
C TRP A 254 3.52 12.12 -7.90
N ALA A 255 3.32 10.83 -7.57
CA ALA A 255 3.73 9.72 -8.43
C ALA A 255 3.03 9.76 -9.80
N GLY A 256 1.71 9.99 -9.82
CA GLY A 256 0.94 10.13 -11.05
C GLY A 256 1.39 11.31 -11.90
N ALA A 257 1.63 12.48 -11.30
CA ALA A 257 2.17 13.63 -12.01
C ALA A 257 3.54 13.33 -12.64
N LYS A 258 4.45 12.67 -11.91
CA LYS A 258 5.77 12.26 -12.44
C LYS A 258 5.66 11.29 -13.61
N MET A 259 4.73 10.33 -13.55
CA MET A 259 4.48 9.42 -14.67
C MET A 259 3.87 10.15 -15.87
N LEU A 260 2.93 11.08 -15.66
CA LEU A 260 2.36 11.88 -16.74
C LEU A 260 3.39 12.79 -17.42
N VAL A 261 4.39 13.30 -16.69
CA VAL A 261 5.55 13.97 -17.30
C VAL A 261 6.28 13.03 -18.26
N ALA A 262 6.58 11.80 -17.83
CA ALA A 262 7.28 10.81 -18.66
C ALA A 262 6.47 10.38 -19.89
N LEU A 263 5.14 10.39 -19.79
CA LEU A 263 4.22 10.08 -20.88
C LEU A 263 3.92 11.28 -21.78
N SER A 264 4.30 12.49 -21.41
CA SER A 264 3.97 13.69 -22.20
C SER A 264 4.94 13.90 -23.35
N GLU A 265 4.42 14.38 -24.47
CA GLU A 265 5.27 14.94 -25.52
C GLU A 265 6.03 16.17 -24.99
N VAL A 266 7.13 16.52 -25.67
CA VAL A 266 7.95 17.69 -25.33
C VAL A 266 7.07 18.94 -25.21
N GLY A 267 7.17 19.65 -24.09
CA GLY A 267 6.40 20.86 -23.78
C GLY A 267 5.02 20.63 -23.14
N HIS A 268 4.43 19.44 -23.26
CA HIS A 268 3.10 19.15 -22.68
C HIS A 268 3.16 18.69 -21.21
N GLY A 269 4.33 18.22 -20.75
CA GLY A 269 4.53 17.76 -19.38
C GLY A 269 4.78 18.85 -18.34
N GLU A 270 4.93 20.12 -18.74
CA GLU A 270 5.36 21.19 -17.82
C GLU A 270 4.37 21.46 -16.68
N ALA A 271 3.06 21.34 -16.97
CA ALA A 271 2.03 21.52 -15.95
C ALA A 271 2.14 20.43 -14.87
N PHE A 272 2.30 19.17 -15.26
CA PHE A 272 2.51 18.06 -14.34
C PHE A 272 3.83 18.16 -13.59
N ALA A 273 4.89 18.69 -14.22
CA ALA A 273 6.16 18.92 -13.55
C ALA A 273 6.04 19.98 -12.44
N ARG A 274 5.33 21.09 -12.69
CA ARG A 274 5.05 22.11 -11.67
C ARG A 274 4.20 21.56 -10.53
N GLU A 275 3.18 20.77 -10.88
CA GLU A 275 2.32 20.11 -9.90
C GLU A 275 3.12 19.15 -9.02
N ALA A 276 3.92 18.27 -9.61
CA ALA A 276 4.78 17.35 -8.86
C ALA A 276 5.69 18.13 -7.89
N ALA A 277 6.31 19.21 -8.34
CA ALA A 277 7.15 20.04 -7.47
C ALA A 277 6.38 20.69 -6.31
N ALA A 278 5.14 21.15 -6.53
CA ALA A 278 4.30 21.73 -5.50
C ALA A 278 3.88 20.69 -4.45
N VAL A 279 3.38 19.53 -4.89
CA VAL A 279 3.00 18.42 -4.00
C VAL A 279 4.22 17.91 -3.23
N GLU A 280 5.38 17.83 -3.87
CA GLU A 280 6.63 17.44 -3.22
C GLU A 280 7.00 18.39 -2.08
N ALA A 281 6.92 19.70 -2.31
CA ALA A 281 7.19 20.71 -1.29
C ALA A 281 6.24 20.57 -0.09
N ASP A 282 4.96 20.29 -0.32
CA ASP A 282 3.95 20.09 0.72
C ASP A 282 4.21 18.80 1.51
N TRP A 283 4.53 17.72 0.80
CA TRP A 283 4.84 16.43 1.40
C TRP A 283 6.10 16.47 2.27
N ILE A 284 7.14 17.20 1.83
CA ILE A 284 8.35 17.49 2.64
C ILE A 284 7.97 18.26 3.91
N ARG A 285 7.14 19.32 3.81
CA ARG A 285 6.68 20.08 4.99
C ARG A 285 5.91 19.20 5.98
N HIS A 286 5.24 18.17 5.48
CA HIS A 286 4.54 17.17 6.29
C HIS A 286 5.41 15.98 6.73
N GLY A 287 6.73 16.05 6.54
CA GLY A 287 7.70 15.12 7.15
C GLY A 287 8.13 13.94 6.28
N ALA A 288 7.97 14.04 4.96
CA ALA A 288 8.62 13.13 4.02
C ALA A 288 10.12 13.43 3.91
N GLY A 289 10.95 12.43 4.18
CA GLY A 289 12.40 12.50 4.03
C GLY A 289 12.79 12.01 2.64
N LEU A 290 12.45 12.77 1.60
CA LEU A 290 12.72 12.36 0.22
C LEU A 290 14.22 12.18 0.02
N ALA A 291 14.61 10.96 -0.38
CA ALA A 291 15.98 10.66 -0.73
C ALA A 291 16.37 11.52 -1.93
N ARG A 292 17.46 12.29 -1.79
CA ARG A 292 18.09 12.90 -2.97
C ARG A 292 18.74 11.74 -3.74
N LEU A 293 18.22 11.49 -4.94
CA LEU A 293 18.84 10.59 -5.92
C LEU A 293 20.22 11.11 -6.31
#